data_AF-V4V4D0-F1
#
_entry.id   AF-V4V4D0-F1
#
_cell.length_a   1.000
_cell.length_b   1.000
_cell.length_c   1.000
_cell.angle_alpha   90.00
_cell.angle_beta   90.00
_cell.angle_gamma   90.00
#
_symmetry.space_group_name_H-M   'P 1'
#
loop_
_entity.id
_entity.type
_entity.pdbx_description
1 polymer ?
#
loop_
_entity_poly.entity_id
_entity_poly.type
_entity_poly.pdbx_seq_one_letter_code
_entity_poly.pdbx_strand_id
1 'polypeptide(L)'
;MSYSLIISSMGIVVCMITTLFATDLFQIKSSSAGLADSYKRGASTNVIFDLALGYKSVIIPIFAIAVAAYASFSLAAMYGIAVAALGMLSTIATRLTIDAYGPISGIAGGIAEMALHGFAIRSAAVVSLALFRAFVSQAGIETVNLLTPKAFVGLIVGAMLPCWFSSTTMKSVGSIALKMVEEVRRHFNTIPGQNQTTQLVSRFPLMPHPEKMIPQGALVILTPLIAGTLFGVETLAGSLVSGVQFVQLFPFFFSPHVAISASNTGGAWDNAKKYIE
;
A
#
# COMPACT_ATOMS: atom_id res chain seq x y z
N MET A 1 28.79 -18.09 3.75
CA MET A 1 28.73 -16.65 3.40
C MET A 1 28.29 -16.39 1.96
N SER A 2 28.78 -17.14 0.95
CA SER A 2 28.44 -16.88 -0.46
C SER A 2 26.94 -16.96 -0.78
N TYR A 3 26.19 -17.90 -0.19
CA TYR A 3 24.75 -18.05 -0.43
C TYR A 3 23.90 -16.85 0.05
N SER A 4 24.22 -16.25 1.21
CA SER A 4 23.50 -15.06 1.69
C SER A 4 23.73 -13.83 0.80
N LEU A 5 24.93 -13.70 0.23
CA LEU A 5 25.28 -12.62 -0.70
C LEU A 5 24.54 -12.77 -2.04
N ILE A 6 24.44 -13.99 -2.57
CA ILE A 6 23.70 -14.29 -3.80
C ILE A 6 22.20 -14.06 -3.62
N ILE A 7 21.63 -14.47 -2.48
CA ILE A 7 20.20 -14.27 -2.20
C ILE A 7 19.89 -12.78 -2.00
N SER A 8 20.77 -12.04 -1.32
CA SER A 8 20.62 -10.60 -1.14
C SER A 8 20.73 -9.84 -2.47
N SER A 9 21.70 -10.19 -3.33
CA SER A 9 21.82 -9.58 -4.66
C SER A 9 20.64 -9.93 -5.56
N MET A 10 20.09 -11.15 -5.47
CA MET A 10 18.84 -11.52 -6.15
C MET A 10 17.66 -10.67 -5.65
N GLY A 11 17.58 -10.39 -4.34
CA GLY A 11 16.61 -9.46 -3.76
C GLY A 11 16.71 -8.04 -4.32
N ILE A 12 17.93 -7.54 -4.52
CA ILE A 12 18.18 -6.23 -5.16
C ILE A 12 17.76 -6.26 -6.64
N VAL A 13 18.10 -7.32 -7.38
CA VAL A 13 17.75 -7.47 -8.80
C VAL A 13 16.24 -7.58 -9.00
N VAL A 14 15.54 -8.41 -8.21
CA VAL A 14 14.08 -8.45 -8.18
C VAL A 14 13.53 -7.07 -7.84
N CYS A 15 14.09 -6.39 -6.85
CA CYS A 15 13.64 -5.06 -6.48
C CYS A 15 13.80 -4.06 -7.62
N MET A 16 14.94 -4.07 -8.30
CA MET A 16 15.22 -3.21 -9.46
C MET A 16 14.29 -3.54 -10.62
N ILE A 17 14.15 -4.81 -11.00
CA ILE A 17 13.23 -5.25 -12.06
C ILE A 17 11.81 -4.82 -11.73
N THR A 18 11.34 -5.06 -10.51
CA THR A 18 9.96 -4.69 -10.13
C THR A 18 9.77 -3.18 -10.04
N THR A 19 10.80 -2.44 -9.62
CA THR A 19 10.76 -0.96 -9.58
C THR A 19 10.79 -0.39 -11.00
N LEU A 20 11.64 -0.89 -11.89
CA LEU A 20 11.72 -0.52 -13.31
C LEU A 20 10.41 -0.85 -14.03
N PHE A 21 9.92 -2.10 -13.94
CA PHE A 21 8.68 -2.49 -14.62
C PHE A 21 7.44 -1.79 -14.06
N ALA A 22 7.39 -1.48 -12.76
CA ALA A 22 6.27 -0.73 -12.19
C ALA A 22 6.33 0.76 -12.55
N THR A 23 7.52 1.35 -12.66
CA THR A 23 7.69 2.80 -12.94
C THR A 23 7.65 3.09 -14.44
N ASP A 24 8.33 2.30 -15.27
CA ASP A 24 8.45 2.53 -16.72
C ASP A 24 7.16 2.20 -17.47
N LEU A 25 6.43 1.13 -17.12
CA LEU A 25 5.14 0.84 -17.77
C LEU A 25 4.04 1.80 -17.33
N PHE A 26 4.13 2.39 -16.13
CA PHE A 26 3.17 3.40 -15.69
C PHE A 26 3.44 4.76 -16.31
N GLN A 27 4.70 5.19 -16.40
CA GLN A 27 5.09 6.39 -17.15
C GLN A 27 4.54 6.37 -18.59
N ILE A 28 4.63 5.22 -19.27
CA ILE A 28 4.13 5.06 -20.65
C ILE A 28 2.59 5.11 -20.71
N LYS A 29 1.89 4.67 -19.66
CA LYS A 29 0.41 4.52 -19.68
C LYS A 29 -0.34 5.70 -19.06
N SER A 30 0.21 6.38 -18.05
CA SER A 30 -0.29 7.68 -17.57
C SER A 30 -0.10 8.77 -18.63
N SER A 31 0.98 8.68 -19.43
CA SER A 31 1.19 9.52 -20.62
C SER A 31 0.48 9.02 -21.88
N SER A 32 -0.33 7.95 -21.82
CA SER A 32 -1.07 7.52 -23.02
C SER A 32 -2.21 8.50 -23.29
N ALA A 33 -2.32 8.94 -24.54
CA ALA A 33 -3.35 9.88 -25.03
C ALA A 33 -4.79 9.52 -24.59
N GLY A 34 -5.06 8.26 -24.27
CA GLY A 34 -6.37 7.79 -23.78
C GLY A 34 -6.76 8.27 -22.38
N LEU A 35 -5.81 8.60 -21.48
CA LEU A 35 -6.12 9.13 -20.16
C LEU A 35 -6.52 10.60 -20.27
N ALA A 36 -5.70 11.42 -20.95
CA ALA A 36 -5.99 12.83 -21.23
C ALA A 36 -7.31 13.03 -22.01
N ASP A 37 -7.63 12.15 -22.96
CA ASP A 37 -8.92 12.18 -23.66
C ASP A 37 -10.12 11.80 -22.78
N SER A 38 -9.89 11.04 -21.70
CA SER A 38 -10.94 10.72 -20.74
C SER A 38 -11.26 11.92 -19.85
N TYR A 39 -10.27 12.77 -19.53
CA TYR A 39 -10.48 14.04 -18.83
C TYR A 39 -11.39 15.02 -19.58
N LYS A 40 -11.47 14.91 -20.92
CA LYS A 40 -12.42 15.69 -21.74
C LYS A 40 -13.88 15.22 -21.60
N ARG A 41 -14.11 13.99 -21.14
CA ARG A 41 -15.44 13.34 -21.09
C ARG A 41 -16.15 13.47 -19.75
N GLY A 42 -15.51 14.06 -18.74
CA GLY A 42 -16.09 14.42 -17.45
C GLY A 42 -15.49 13.69 -16.25
N ALA A 43 -15.80 14.17 -15.05
CA ALA A 43 -15.20 13.66 -13.81
C ALA A 43 -15.48 12.16 -13.55
N SER A 44 -16.67 11.67 -13.93
CA SER A 44 -17.04 10.27 -13.72
C SER A 44 -16.20 9.31 -14.58
N THR A 45 -15.91 9.65 -15.83
CA THR A 45 -15.05 8.82 -16.68
C THR A 45 -13.63 8.78 -16.16
N ASN A 46 -13.13 9.87 -15.58
CA ASN A 46 -11.77 9.94 -15.02
C ASN A 46 -11.62 8.93 -13.88
N VAL A 47 -12.54 8.98 -12.90
CA VAL A 47 -12.53 8.06 -11.76
C VAL A 47 -12.53 6.59 -12.21
N ILE A 48 -13.35 6.24 -13.21
CA ILE A 48 -13.45 4.87 -13.73
C ILE A 48 -12.13 4.43 -14.37
N PHE A 49 -11.54 5.29 -15.20
CA PHE A 49 -10.27 4.99 -15.86
C PHE A 49 -9.11 4.88 -14.85
N ASP A 50 -9.07 5.76 -13.86
CA ASP A 50 -8.04 5.78 -12.83
C ASP A 50 -8.11 4.52 -11.96
N LEU A 51 -9.31 4.11 -11.52
CA LEU A 51 -9.52 2.85 -10.80
C LEU A 51 -9.14 1.63 -11.64
N ALA A 52 -9.55 1.59 -12.91
CA ALA A 52 -9.21 0.50 -13.82
C ALA A 52 -7.69 0.41 -14.05
N LEU A 53 -7.01 1.55 -14.16
CA LEU A 53 -5.55 1.63 -14.26
C LEU A 53 -4.89 1.10 -12.98
N GLY A 54 -5.39 1.51 -11.81
CA GLY A 54 -4.98 1.00 -10.51
C GLY A 54 -5.07 -0.52 -10.42
N TYR A 55 -6.20 -1.13 -10.81
CA TYR A 55 -6.35 -2.58 -10.79
C TYR A 55 -5.41 -3.29 -11.78
N LYS A 56 -5.23 -2.75 -12.99
CA LYS A 56 -4.28 -3.30 -13.96
C LYS A 56 -2.83 -3.22 -13.47
N SER A 57 -2.50 -2.22 -12.66
CA SER A 57 -1.15 -1.98 -12.13
C SER A 57 -0.60 -3.10 -11.27
N VAL A 58 -1.49 -3.85 -10.62
CA VAL A 58 -1.11 -4.79 -9.57
C VAL A 58 -0.56 -6.10 -10.15
N ILE A 59 -0.94 -6.44 -11.38
CA ILE A 59 -0.66 -7.73 -12.02
C ILE A 59 0.85 -8.02 -12.05
N ILE A 60 1.64 -7.12 -12.64
CA ILE A 60 3.09 -7.34 -12.83
C ILE A 60 3.84 -7.38 -11.49
N PRO A 61 3.63 -6.43 -10.54
CA PRO A 61 4.23 -6.50 -9.22
C PRO A 61 3.94 -7.80 -8.46
N ILE A 62 2.71 -8.33 -8.53
CA ILE A 62 2.37 -9.59 -7.84
C ILE A 62 3.15 -10.76 -8.42
N PHE A 63 3.21 -10.89 -9.75
CA PHE A 63 4.00 -11.94 -10.39
C PHE A 63 5.47 -11.86 -10.00
N ALA A 64 6.04 -10.64 -9.95
CA ALA A 64 7.43 -10.45 -9.54
C ALA A 64 7.69 -10.90 -8.09
N ILE A 65 6.78 -10.57 -7.15
CA ILE A 65 6.88 -11.04 -5.76
C ILE A 65 6.76 -12.56 -5.69
N ALA A 66 5.84 -13.16 -6.44
CA ALA A 66 5.63 -14.61 -6.43
C ALA A 66 6.87 -15.36 -6.92
N VAL A 67 7.47 -14.92 -8.02
CA VAL A 67 8.73 -15.50 -8.56
C VAL A 67 9.87 -15.33 -7.57
N ALA A 68 10.00 -14.14 -6.96
CA ALA A 68 11.03 -13.87 -5.98
C ALA A 68 10.87 -14.73 -4.72
N ALA A 69 9.66 -14.82 -4.18
CA ALA A 69 9.35 -15.65 -3.03
C ALA A 69 9.63 -17.13 -3.31
N TYR A 70 9.24 -17.64 -4.49
CA TYR A 70 9.50 -19.01 -4.91
C TYR A 70 11.00 -19.31 -5.05
N ALA A 71 11.76 -18.43 -5.71
CA ALA A 71 13.20 -18.59 -5.87
C ALA A 71 13.94 -18.52 -4.53
N SER A 72 13.60 -17.54 -3.69
CA SER A 72 14.18 -17.39 -2.35
C SER A 72 13.86 -18.57 -1.43
N PHE A 73 12.62 -19.09 -1.51
CA PHE A 73 12.20 -20.25 -0.73
C PHE A 73 12.90 -21.53 -1.18
N SER A 74 13.09 -21.72 -2.49
CA SER A 74 13.75 -22.92 -3.02
C SER A 74 15.24 -22.99 -2.65
N LEU A 75 15.91 -21.83 -2.54
CA LEU A 75 17.36 -21.76 -2.25
C LEU A 75 17.70 -21.90 -0.76
N ALA A 76 16.93 -21.27 0.13
CA ALA A 76 17.24 -21.23 1.55
C ALA A 76 16.00 -21.17 2.45
N ALA A 77 14.89 -21.76 1.98
CA ALA A 77 13.61 -21.78 2.69
C ALA A 77 13.24 -20.38 3.21
N MET A 78 12.95 -20.28 4.50
CA MET A 78 12.47 -19.06 5.13
C MET A 78 13.58 -18.06 5.44
N TYR A 79 14.81 -18.54 5.64
CA TYR A 79 15.99 -17.68 5.73
C TYR A 79 16.23 -16.97 4.39
N GLY A 80 16.04 -17.66 3.27
CA GLY A 80 16.15 -17.07 1.94
C GLY A 80 15.15 -15.93 1.71
N ILE A 81 13.90 -16.11 2.15
CA ILE A 81 12.87 -15.07 2.09
C ILE A 81 13.25 -13.86 2.96
N ALA A 82 13.72 -14.09 4.19
CA ALA A 82 14.14 -13.03 5.09
C ALA A 82 15.33 -12.22 4.53
N VAL A 83 16.33 -12.90 3.97
CA VAL A 83 17.50 -12.26 3.35
C VAL A 83 17.11 -11.52 2.07
N ALA A 84 16.18 -12.03 1.27
CA ALA A 84 15.66 -11.33 0.10
C ALA A 84 14.92 -10.03 0.48
N ALA A 85 14.16 -10.07 1.57
CA ALA A 85 13.53 -8.87 2.12
C ALA A 85 14.56 -7.83 2.59
N LEU A 86 15.62 -8.30 3.26
CA LEU A 86 16.74 -7.44 3.69
C LEU A 86 17.48 -6.85 2.47
N GLY A 87 17.65 -7.64 1.41
CA GLY A 87 18.22 -7.21 0.13
C GLY A 87 17.39 -6.10 -0.53
N MET A 88 16.06 -6.19 -0.49
CA MET A 88 15.19 -5.08 -0.94
C MET A 88 15.44 -3.81 -0.12
N LEU A 89 15.48 -3.93 1.22
CA LEU A 89 15.70 -2.82 2.15
C LEU A 89 17.12 -2.25 2.14
N SER A 90 18.11 -2.93 1.55
CA SER A 90 19.48 -2.44 1.47
C SER A 90 19.62 -1.08 0.76
N THR A 91 18.68 -0.75 -0.13
CA THR A 91 18.62 0.52 -0.87
C THR A 91 17.69 1.57 -0.24
N ILE A 92 17.26 1.37 1.02
CA ILE A 92 16.29 2.24 1.68
C ILE A 92 16.79 3.67 1.81
N ALA A 93 18.09 3.89 2.06
CA ALA A 93 18.64 5.24 2.23
C ALA A 93 18.41 6.10 0.98
N THR A 94 18.82 5.60 -0.20
CA THR A 94 18.60 6.29 -1.48
C THR A 94 17.11 6.52 -1.75
N ARG A 95 16.26 5.55 -1.42
CA ARG A 95 14.82 5.62 -1.64
C ARG A 95 14.15 6.66 -0.73
N LEU A 96 14.51 6.71 0.54
CA LEU A 96 14.02 7.74 1.47
C LEU A 96 14.50 9.14 1.06
N THR A 97 15.70 9.26 0.49
CA THR A 97 16.17 10.53 -0.07
C THR A 97 15.31 10.97 -1.27
N ILE A 98 14.96 10.05 -2.17
CA ILE A 98 14.08 10.34 -3.32
C ILE A 98 12.67 10.71 -2.84
N ASP A 99 12.15 10.01 -1.83
CA ASP A 99 10.84 10.29 -1.25
C ASP A 99 10.78 11.67 -0.60
N ALA A 100 11.78 11.99 0.24
CA ALA A 100 11.89 13.30 0.86
C ALA A 100 12.04 14.43 -0.18
N TYR A 101 12.62 14.13 -1.35
CA TYR A 101 12.71 15.07 -2.46
C TYR A 101 11.36 15.32 -3.16
N GLY A 102 10.41 14.39 -3.08
CA GLY A 102 9.08 14.51 -3.71
C GLY A 102 8.31 15.75 -3.25
N PRO A 103 8.02 15.90 -1.94
CA PRO A 103 7.36 17.09 -1.41
C PRO A 103 8.14 18.39 -1.62
N ILE A 104 9.48 18.33 -1.66
CA ILE A 104 10.35 19.50 -1.87
C ILE A 104 10.30 19.97 -3.32
N SER A 105 10.26 19.04 -4.27
CA SER A 105 10.35 19.36 -5.70
C SER A 105 9.01 19.69 -6.36
N GLY A 106 7.88 19.33 -5.73
CA GLY A 106 6.51 19.66 -6.17
C GLY A 106 6.04 18.99 -7.48
N ILE A 107 6.94 18.76 -8.43
CA ILE A 107 6.64 18.32 -9.81
C ILE A 107 6.97 16.83 -10.00
N ALA A 108 8.00 16.30 -9.34
CA ALA A 108 8.38 14.88 -9.43
C ALA A 108 7.75 13.97 -8.35
N GLY A 109 7.01 14.57 -7.41
CA GLY A 109 6.50 13.88 -6.21
C GLY A 109 5.63 12.65 -6.49
N GLY A 110 4.66 12.74 -7.41
CA GLY A 110 3.71 11.65 -7.64
C GLY A 110 4.36 10.37 -8.18
N ILE A 111 5.38 10.49 -9.02
CA ILE A 111 6.12 9.33 -9.57
C ILE A 111 7.00 8.70 -8.48
N ALA A 112 7.71 9.53 -7.72
CA ALA A 112 8.52 9.07 -6.59
C ALA A 112 7.66 8.35 -5.55
N GLU A 113 6.48 8.90 -5.25
CA GLU A 113 5.51 8.37 -4.29
C GLU A 113 4.97 6.99 -4.72
N MET A 114 4.54 6.83 -5.98
CA MET A 114 4.08 5.54 -6.51
C MET A 114 5.17 4.46 -6.45
N ALA A 115 6.39 4.80 -6.86
CA ALA A 115 7.52 3.86 -6.88
C ALA A 115 7.92 3.43 -5.46
N LEU A 116 7.91 4.37 -4.51
CA LEU A 116 8.28 4.11 -3.13
C LEU A 116 7.20 3.36 -2.35
N HIS A 117 5.93 3.77 -2.47
CA HIS A 117 4.82 3.05 -1.85
C HIS A 117 4.77 1.60 -2.35
N GLY A 118 4.94 1.40 -3.66
CA GLY A 118 5.07 0.06 -4.24
C GLY A 118 6.23 -0.72 -3.61
N PHE A 119 7.39 -0.09 -3.38
CA PHE A 119 8.53 -0.72 -2.71
C PHE A 119 8.20 -1.13 -1.26
N ALA A 120 7.60 -0.25 -0.48
CA ALA A 120 7.24 -0.50 0.91
C ALA A 120 6.23 -1.66 1.04
N ILE A 121 5.23 -1.71 0.16
CA ILE A 121 4.23 -2.78 0.15
C ILE A 121 4.87 -4.13 -0.18
N ARG A 122 5.76 -4.15 -1.18
CA ARG A 122 6.45 -5.39 -1.61
C ARG A 122 7.39 -5.93 -0.55
N SER A 123 8.20 -5.06 0.06
CA SER A 123 9.12 -5.46 1.12
C SER A 123 8.35 -5.96 2.35
N ALA A 124 7.26 -5.28 2.74
CA ALA A 124 6.38 -5.73 3.80
C ALA A 124 5.81 -7.14 3.53
N ALA A 125 5.34 -7.41 2.31
CA ALA A 125 4.81 -8.73 1.95
C ALA A 125 5.83 -9.86 2.14
N VAL A 126 7.10 -9.64 1.74
CA VAL A 126 8.16 -10.65 1.89
C VAL A 126 8.64 -10.77 3.33
N VAL A 127 8.79 -9.66 4.06
CA VAL A 127 9.12 -9.70 5.50
C VAL A 127 8.05 -10.43 6.30
N SER A 128 6.78 -10.18 6.01
CA SER A 128 5.69 -10.81 6.73
C SER A 128 5.58 -12.31 6.49
N LEU A 129 6.03 -12.83 5.33
CA LEU A 129 6.17 -14.28 5.13
C LEU A 129 7.19 -14.89 6.10
N ALA A 130 8.32 -14.21 6.27
CA ALA A 130 9.36 -14.65 7.18
C ALA A 130 8.90 -14.58 8.65
N LEU A 131 8.24 -13.49 9.04
CA LEU A 131 7.66 -13.32 10.38
C LEU A 131 6.55 -14.34 10.65
N PHE A 132 5.72 -14.66 9.66
CA PHE A 132 4.67 -15.67 9.79
C PHE A 132 5.27 -17.04 10.12
N ARG A 133 6.36 -17.44 9.44
CA ARG A 133 7.04 -18.69 9.78
C ARG A 133 7.61 -18.67 11.20
N ALA A 134 8.25 -17.57 11.59
CA ALA A 134 8.80 -17.41 12.92
C ALA A 134 7.69 -17.55 13.98
N PHE A 135 6.52 -16.96 13.72
CA PHE A 135 5.32 -17.12 14.54
C PHE A 135 4.86 -18.59 14.62
N VAL A 136 4.70 -19.29 13.49
CA VAL A 136 4.29 -20.71 13.44
C VAL A 136 5.27 -21.59 14.24
N SER A 137 6.57 -21.32 14.12
CA SER A 137 7.60 -22.03 14.87
C SER A 137 7.53 -21.76 16.36
N GLN A 138 7.32 -20.50 16.75
CA GLN A 138 7.26 -20.09 18.16
C GLN A 138 5.96 -20.56 18.84
N ALA A 139 4.86 -20.64 18.07
CA ALA A 139 3.56 -21.09 18.55
C ALA A 139 3.45 -22.62 18.68
N GLY A 140 4.49 -23.38 18.30
CA GLY A 140 4.48 -24.84 18.37
C GLY A 140 3.55 -25.51 17.36
N ILE A 141 3.25 -24.84 16.25
CA ILE A 141 2.37 -25.38 15.18
C ILE A 141 3.23 -26.17 14.20
N GLU A 142 3.04 -27.48 14.12
CA GLU A 142 3.80 -28.35 13.19
C GLU A 142 3.39 -28.14 11.73
N THR A 143 2.07 -28.05 11.47
CA THR A 143 1.52 -27.82 10.13
C THR A 143 0.37 -26.83 10.18
N VAL A 144 0.40 -25.85 9.27
CA VAL A 144 -0.70 -24.89 9.10
C VAL A 144 -1.65 -25.47 8.05
N ASN A 145 -2.73 -26.11 8.51
CA ASN A 145 -3.73 -26.68 7.61
C ASN A 145 -4.90 -25.70 7.39
N LEU A 146 -4.97 -25.14 6.17
CA LEU A 146 -6.00 -24.18 5.76
C LEU A 146 -7.41 -24.76 5.65
N LEU A 147 -7.56 -26.09 5.63
CA LEU A 147 -8.86 -26.77 5.61
C LEU A 147 -9.46 -26.94 7.00
N THR A 148 -8.72 -26.57 8.06
CA THR A 148 -9.28 -26.59 9.41
C THR A 148 -10.24 -25.41 9.61
N PRO A 149 -11.39 -25.60 10.29
CA PRO A 149 -12.36 -24.52 10.49
C PRO A 149 -11.75 -23.26 11.13
N LYS A 150 -10.86 -23.44 12.11
CA LYS A 150 -10.20 -22.33 12.81
C LYS A 150 -9.29 -21.52 11.87
N ALA A 151 -8.42 -22.18 11.11
CA ALA A 151 -7.54 -21.50 10.16
C ALA A 151 -8.32 -20.84 9.02
N PHE A 152 -9.37 -21.51 8.53
CA PHE A 152 -10.21 -21.01 7.45
C PHE A 152 -11.01 -19.75 7.85
N VAL A 153 -11.62 -19.76 9.05
CA VAL A 153 -12.30 -18.57 9.59
C VAL A 153 -11.30 -17.43 9.80
N GLY A 154 -10.12 -17.73 10.37
CA GLY A 154 -9.04 -16.75 10.50
C GLY A 154 -8.65 -16.15 9.15
N LEU A 155 -8.59 -16.96 8.10
CA LEU A 155 -8.26 -16.54 6.74
C LEU A 155 -9.30 -15.58 6.14
N ILE A 156 -10.59 -15.85 6.31
CA ILE A 156 -11.65 -14.95 5.83
C ILE A 156 -11.67 -13.64 6.62
N VAL A 157 -11.49 -13.71 7.94
CA VAL A 157 -11.52 -12.50 8.78
C VAL A 157 -10.29 -11.63 8.53
N GLY A 158 -9.10 -12.21 8.44
CA GLY A 158 -7.87 -11.44 8.20
C GLY A 158 -7.84 -10.77 6.84
N ALA A 159 -8.46 -11.39 5.83
CA ALA A 159 -8.68 -10.83 4.50
C ALA A 159 -9.50 -9.52 4.49
N MET A 160 -10.45 -9.40 5.42
CA MET A 160 -11.36 -8.27 5.52
C MET A 160 -10.72 -7.05 6.18
N LEU A 161 -9.75 -7.26 7.09
CA LEU A 161 -9.13 -6.21 7.90
C LEU A 161 -8.59 -5.00 7.09
N PRO A 162 -7.88 -5.18 5.96
CA PRO A 162 -7.38 -4.06 5.16
C PRO A 162 -8.51 -3.23 4.55
N CYS A 163 -9.61 -3.87 4.13
CA CYS A 163 -10.78 -3.16 3.62
C CYS A 163 -11.47 -2.37 4.74
N TRP A 164 -11.53 -2.93 5.95
CA TRP A 164 -12.04 -2.22 7.12
C TRP A 164 -11.14 -1.03 7.50
N PHE A 165 -9.83 -1.23 7.51
CA PHE A 165 -8.85 -0.18 7.73
C PHE A 165 -8.95 0.94 6.68
N SER A 166 -9.09 0.57 5.40
CA SER A 166 -9.23 1.53 4.30
C SER A 166 -10.53 2.33 4.43
N SER A 167 -11.65 1.66 4.71
CA SER A 167 -12.96 2.31 4.89
C SER A 167 -12.95 3.34 6.01
N THR A 168 -12.40 2.99 7.18
CA THR A 168 -12.32 3.91 8.33
C THR A 168 -11.43 5.11 8.03
N THR A 169 -10.30 4.90 7.35
CA THR A 169 -9.38 5.97 6.94
C THR A 169 -10.02 6.90 5.91
N MET A 170 -10.64 6.36 4.87
CA MET A 170 -11.31 7.15 3.82
C MET A 170 -12.49 7.95 4.38
N LYS A 171 -13.31 7.34 5.26
CA LYS A 171 -14.41 8.04 5.94
C LYS A 171 -13.91 9.18 6.83
N SER A 172 -12.77 8.96 7.49
CA SER A 172 -12.13 9.96 8.34
C SER A 172 -11.63 11.17 7.53
N VAL A 173 -10.89 10.92 6.45
CA VAL A 173 -10.40 11.95 5.53
C VAL A 173 -11.57 12.69 4.88
N GLY A 174 -12.60 11.99 4.41
CA GLY A 174 -13.78 12.59 3.80
C GLY A 174 -14.54 13.53 4.74
N SER A 175 -14.69 13.15 6.01
CA SER A 175 -15.34 14.01 7.01
C SER A 175 -14.55 15.29 7.29
N ILE A 176 -13.21 15.22 7.30
CA ILE A 176 -12.35 16.40 7.50
C ILE A 176 -12.40 17.29 6.25
N ALA A 177 -12.29 16.70 5.06
CA ALA A 177 -12.34 17.41 3.79
C ALA A 177 -13.67 18.17 3.61
N LEU A 178 -14.81 17.56 3.96
CA LEU A 178 -16.12 18.24 3.90
C LEU A 178 -16.18 19.45 4.82
N LYS A 179 -15.73 19.32 6.07
CA LYS A 179 -15.65 20.44 7.02
C LYS A 179 -14.74 21.55 6.51
N MET A 180 -13.62 21.19 5.89
CA MET A 180 -12.70 22.15 5.26
C MET A 180 -13.39 22.89 4.11
N VAL A 181 -14.10 22.20 3.23
CA VAL A 181 -14.85 22.82 2.12
C VAL A 181 -15.95 23.75 2.65
N GLU A 182 -16.70 23.33 3.66
CA GLU A 182 -17.73 24.17 4.30
C GLU A 182 -17.14 25.44 4.89
N GLU A 183 -16.01 25.35 5.58
CA GLU A 183 -15.34 26.50 6.18
C GLU A 183 -14.76 27.44 5.11
N VAL A 184 -14.13 26.89 4.07
CA VAL A 184 -13.65 27.68 2.92
C VAL A 184 -14.82 28.41 2.26
N ARG A 185 -15.93 27.71 2.01
CA ARG A 185 -17.15 28.29 1.42
C ARG A 185 -17.74 29.37 2.32
N ARG A 186 -17.79 29.14 3.63
CA ARG A 186 -18.23 30.14 4.62
C ARG A 186 -17.36 31.38 4.57
N HIS A 187 -16.04 31.23 4.54
CA HIS A 187 -15.09 32.34 4.51
C HIS A 187 -15.25 33.20 3.24
N PHE A 188 -15.32 32.56 2.06
CA PHE A 188 -15.55 33.25 0.78
C PHE A 188 -16.91 33.96 0.72
N ASN A 189 -17.94 33.42 1.36
CA ASN A 189 -19.27 34.03 1.40
C ASN A 189 -19.41 35.16 2.43
N THR A 190 -18.58 35.21 3.47
CA THR A 190 -18.76 36.15 4.60
C THR A 190 -17.77 37.31 4.63
N ILE A 191 -16.57 37.19 4.06
CA ILE A 191 -15.55 38.24 4.11
C ILE A 191 -15.28 38.73 2.69
N PRO A 192 -15.73 39.94 2.30
CA PRO A 192 -15.38 40.52 1.01
C PRO A 192 -13.99 41.16 1.05
N GLY A 193 -13.07 40.78 0.15
CA GLY A 193 -11.78 41.49 -0.02
C GLY A 193 -10.61 40.64 -0.54
N GLN A 194 -9.58 41.30 -1.07
CA GLN A 194 -8.46 40.66 -1.80
C GLN A 194 -7.44 39.89 -0.92
N ASN A 195 -7.47 40.08 0.41
CA ASN A 195 -6.58 39.40 1.38
C ASN A 195 -7.18 38.08 1.96
N GLN A 196 -8.26 37.56 1.38
CA GLN A 196 -8.97 36.34 1.81
C GLN A 196 -8.01 35.14 1.96
N THR A 197 -7.12 34.92 1.01
CA THR A 197 -6.25 33.74 0.96
C THR A 197 -5.25 33.72 2.13
N THR A 198 -4.68 34.87 2.48
CA THR A 198 -3.69 34.99 3.58
C THR A 198 -4.33 34.83 4.95
N GLN A 199 -5.57 35.29 5.12
CA GLN A 199 -6.34 35.07 6.36
C GLN A 199 -6.83 33.63 6.51
N LEU A 200 -7.16 32.96 5.40
CA LEU A 200 -7.60 31.56 5.40
C LEU A 200 -6.47 30.62 5.84
N VAL A 201 -5.26 30.83 5.30
CA VAL A 201 -4.06 30.02 5.61
C VAL A 201 -3.56 30.23 7.05
N SER A 202 -3.77 31.41 7.64
CA SER A 202 -3.39 31.67 9.04
C SER A 202 -4.42 31.19 10.06
N ARG A 203 -5.71 31.10 9.68
CA ARG A 203 -6.79 30.66 10.57
C ARG A 203 -6.99 29.14 10.59
N PHE A 204 -6.50 28.46 9.55
CA PHE A 204 -6.44 27.00 9.49
C PHE A 204 -4.97 26.55 9.60
N PRO A 205 -4.36 26.54 10.80
CA PRO A 205 -3.25 25.62 10.99
C PRO A 205 -3.79 24.24 10.61
N LEU A 206 -3.11 23.53 9.72
CA LEU A 206 -3.43 22.15 9.37
C LEU A 206 -3.19 21.30 10.64
N MET A 207 -4.07 21.42 11.62
CA MET A 207 -3.91 20.78 12.91
C MET A 207 -4.08 19.29 12.70
N PRO A 208 -3.12 18.47 13.15
CA PRO A 208 -3.30 17.04 13.12
C PRO A 208 -4.56 16.69 13.91
N HIS A 209 -5.39 15.80 13.37
CA HIS A 209 -6.58 15.26 14.05
C HIS A 209 -6.25 13.85 14.59
N PRO A 210 -5.47 13.71 15.68
CA PRO A 210 -4.99 12.40 16.14
C PRO A 210 -6.14 11.48 16.59
N GLU A 211 -7.24 12.03 17.10
CA GLU A 211 -8.45 11.26 17.48
C GLU A 211 -9.01 10.43 16.33
N LYS A 212 -8.81 10.91 15.10
CA LYS A 212 -9.26 10.28 13.87
C LYS A 212 -8.36 9.14 13.39
N MET A 213 -7.22 8.92 14.06
CA MET A 213 -6.23 7.86 13.81
C MET A 213 -6.28 6.74 14.87
N ILE A 214 -6.92 6.99 16.03
CA ILE A 214 -7.01 6.02 17.14
C ILE A 214 -7.76 4.74 16.72
N PRO A 215 -8.93 4.79 16.04
CA PRO A 215 -9.66 3.56 15.67
C PRO A 215 -8.87 2.63 14.76
N GLN A 216 -8.07 3.20 13.86
CA GLN A 216 -7.22 2.45 12.91
C GLN A 216 -6.06 1.79 13.65
N GLY A 217 -5.40 2.51 14.55
CA GLY A 217 -4.33 1.96 15.39
C GLY A 217 -4.86 0.86 16.32
N ALA A 218 -6.01 1.09 16.95
CA ALA A 218 -6.68 0.11 17.79
C ALA A 218 -7.03 -1.17 17.01
N LEU A 219 -7.56 -1.04 15.78
CA LEU A 219 -7.85 -2.19 14.94
C LEU A 219 -6.61 -3.05 14.69
N VAL A 220 -5.48 -2.45 14.30
CA VAL A 220 -4.25 -3.19 13.96
C VAL A 220 -3.63 -3.85 15.20
N ILE A 221 -3.60 -3.16 16.34
CA ILE A 221 -2.97 -3.67 17.58
C ILE A 221 -3.86 -4.71 18.26
N LEU A 222 -5.17 -4.48 18.34
CA LEU A 222 -6.08 -5.38 19.06
C LEU A 222 -6.38 -6.65 18.27
N THR A 223 -6.36 -6.63 16.94
CA THR A 223 -6.71 -7.81 16.14
C THR A 223 -5.87 -9.05 16.47
N PRO A 224 -4.52 -9.03 16.46
CA PRO A 224 -3.74 -10.20 16.82
C PRO A 224 -3.91 -10.61 18.28
N LEU A 225 -4.15 -9.65 19.19
CA LEU A 225 -4.37 -9.92 20.61
C LEU A 225 -5.70 -10.65 20.84
N ILE A 226 -6.79 -10.17 20.23
CA ILE A 226 -8.13 -10.76 20.32
C ILE A 226 -8.15 -12.13 19.62
N ALA A 227 -7.61 -12.23 18.41
CA ALA A 227 -7.56 -13.48 17.66
C ALA A 227 -6.73 -14.55 18.38
N GLY A 228 -5.57 -14.17 18.92
CA GLY A 228 -4.69 -15.08 19.65
C GLY A 228 -5.26 -15.53 21.00
N THR A 229 -5.82 -14.61 21.80
CA THR A 229 -6.28 -14.91 23.16
C THR A 229 -7.65 -15.61 23.20
N LEU A 230 -8.58 -15.25 22.31
CA LEU A 230 -9.94 -15.81 22.33
C LEU A 230 -10.10 -17.04 21.42
N PHE A 231 -9.46 -17.06 20.25
CA PHE A 231 -9.69 -18.08 19.22
C PHE A 231 -8.47 -19.00 18.98
N GLY A 232 -7.36 -18.74 19.67
CA GLY A 232 -6.14 -19.54 19.63
C GLY A 232 -5.20 -19.23 18.46
N VAL A 233 -4.02 -19.84 18.53
CA VAL A 233 -2.90 -19.58 17.61
C VAL A 233 -3.15 -20.03 16.17
N GLU A 234 -4.00 -21.04 15.95
CA GLU A 234 -4.39 -21.52 14.61
C GLU A 234 -5.24 -20.48 13.86
N THR A 235 -6.20 -19.85 14.55
CA THR A 235 -7.04 -18.79 14.00
C THR A 235 -6.20 -17.55 13.72
N LEU A 236 -5.29 -17.21 14.64
CA LEU A 236 -4.32 -16.13 14.44
C LEU A 236 -3.41 -16.41 13.24
N ALA A 237 -2.95 -17.66 13.06
CA ALA A 237 -2.15 -18.05 11.91
C ALA A 237 -2.91 -17.82 10.59
N GLY A 238 -4.18 -18.23 10.51
CA GLY A 238 -5.03 -17.97 9.34
C GLY A 238 -5.23 -16.47 9.06
N SER A 239 -5.42 -15.67 10.11
CA SER A 239 -5.57 -14.22 10.00
C SER A 239 -4.29 -13.51 9.53
N LEU A 240 -3.12 -13.97 9.98
CA LEU A 240 -1.83 -13.43 9.55
C LEU A 240 -1.52 -13.79 8.09
N VAL A 241 -1.80 -15.03 7.67
CA VAL A 241 -1.64 -15.46 6.29
C VAL A 241 -2.51 -14.64 5.35
N SER A 242 -3.76 -14.37 5.71
CA SER A 242 -4.67 -13.59 4.86
C SER A 242 -4.42 -12.09 4.88
N GLY A 243 -4.14 -11.53 6.06
CA GLY A 243 -3.86 -10.10 6.22
C GLY A 243 -2.65 -9.64 5.41
N VAL A 244 -1.66 -10.54 5.20
CA VAL A 244 -0.43 -10.17 4.52
C VAL A 244 -0.13 -10.95 3.22
N GLN A 245 -0.72 -12.13 2.99
CA GLN A 245 -0.20 -13.06 1.97
C GLN A 245 -1.23 -13.79 1.08
N PHE A 246 -2.48 -13.98 1.50
CA PHE A 246 -3.40 -14.90 0.80
C PHE A 246 -4.08 -14.36 -0.46
N VAL A 247 -3.42 -13.43 -1.16
CA VAL A 247 -4.01 -12.73 -2.31
C VAL A 247 -3.00 -12.53 -3.40
N GLN A 248 -2.30 -13.59 -3.73
CA GLN A 248 -1.59 -13.67 -5.00
C GLN A 248 -2.32 -14.60 -5.99
N LEU A 249 -3.39 -15.29 -5.54
CA LEU A 249 -4.16 -16.24 -6.37
C LEU A 249 -5.60 -15.80 -6.71
N PHE A 250 -6.18 -14.84 -5.98
CA PHE A 250 -7.49 -14.27 -6.32
C PHE A 250 -7.36 -12.76 -6.62
N PRO A 251 -7.29 -12.36 -7.90
CA PRO A 251 -7.10 -10.97 -8.30
C PRO A 251 -8.28 -10.04 -7.96
N PHE A 252 -9.34 -10.55 -7.32
CA PHE A 252 -10.60 -9.82 -7.15
C PHE A 252 -10.95 -9.38 -5.72
N PHE A 253 -10.30 -9.86 -4.65
CA PHE A 253 -10.84 -9.59 -3.30
C PHE A 253 -9.90 -9.30 -2.13
N PHE A 254 -8.56 -9.29 -2.25
CA PHE A 254 -7.80 -9.09 -1.01
C PHE A 254 -6.46 -8.31 -0.97
N SER A 255 -6.29 -7.68 0.19
CA SER A 255 -5.16 -7.03 0.87
C SER A 255 -4.10 -6.28 0.02
N PRO A 256 -3.01 -6.91 -0.49
CA PRO A 256 -1.94 -6.17 -1.18
C PRO A 256 -2.41 -5.48 -2.46
N HIS A 257 -3.50 -5.96 -3.07
CA HIS A 257 -4.12 -5.31 -4.22
C HIS A 257 -4.63 -3.91 -3.90
N VAL A 258 -5.26 -3.74 -2.73
CA VAL A 258 -5.83 -2.45 -2.33
C VAL A 258 -4.72 -1.43 -2.14
N ALA A 259 -3.61 -1.80 -1.51
CA ALA A 259 -2.50 -0.88 -1.26
C ALA A 259 -1.81 -0.44 -2.57
N ILE A 260 -1.49 -1.39 -3.46
CA ILE A 260 -0.81 -1.06 -4.73
C ILE A 260 -1.76 -0.31 -5.66
N SER A 261 -3.02 -0.76 -5.79
CA SER A 261 -4.00 -0.10 -6.66
C SER A 261 -4.35 1.29 -6.16
N ALA A 262 -4.57 1.51 -4.85
CA ALA A 262 -4.90 2.82 -4.31
C ALA A 262 -3.76 3.82 -4.49
N SER A 263 -2.52 3.42 -4.18
CA SER A 263 -1.35 4.28 -4.37
C SER A 263 -1.15 4.65 -5.85
N ASN A 264 -1.23 3.66 -6.74
CA ASN A 264 -1.05 3.88 -8.17
C ASN A 264 -2.20 4.68 -8.79
N THR A 265 -3.44 4.49 -8.33
CA THR A 265 -4.60 5.29 -8.76
C THR A 265 -4.41 6.76 -8.35
N GLY A 266 -4.03 7.00 -7.09
CA GLY A 266 -3.82 8.35 -6.56
C GLY A 266 -2.70 9.09 -7.28
N GLY A 267 -1.54 8.45 -7.46
CA GLY A 267 -0.42 9.07 -8.18
C GLY A 267 -0.69 9.25 -9.67
N ALA A 268 -1.44 8.35 -10.32
CA ALA A 268 -1.87 8.53 -11.70
C ALA A 268 -2.79 9.75 -11.86
N TRP A 269 -3.74 9.93 -10.95
CA TRP A 269 -4.63 11.09 -10.93
C TRP A 269 -3.83 12.40 -10.72
N ASP A 270 -2.93 12.44 -9.73
CA ASP A 270 -2.12 13.64 -9.46
C ASP A 270 -1.24 14.02 -10.65
N ASN A 271 -0.60 13.04 -11.29
CA ASN A 271 0.20 13.28 -12.48
C ASN A 271 -0.65 13.72 -13.68
N ALA A 272 -1.84 13.15 -13.87
CA ALA A 272 -2.74 13.56 -14.94
C ALA A 272 -3.24 15.00 -14.74
N LYS A 273 -3.49 15.41 -13.49
CA LYS A 273 -3.82 16.80 -13.16
C LYS A 273 -2.67 17.74 -13.55
N LYS A 274 -1.44 17.42 -13.14
CA LYS A 274 -0.23 18.20 -13.48
C LYS A 274 0.07 18.26 -14.97
N TYR A 275 -0.38 17.28 -15.75
CA TYR A 275 -0.24 17.29 -17.21
C TYR A 275 -1.20 18.28 -17.89
N ILE A 276 -2.32 18.60 -17.24
CA ILE A 276 -3.34 19.52 -17.76
C ILE A 276 -3.10 20.95 -17.28
N GLU A 277 -2.57 21.13 -16.06
CA GLU A 277 -2.14 22.43 -15.49
C GLU A 277 -1.00 23.09 -16.28
#